data_AF-A0A7K0R391-F1
#
_entry.id   AF-A0A7K0R391-F1
#
_cell.length_a   1.000
_cell.length_b   1.000
_cell.length_c   1.000
_cell.angle_alpha   90.00
_cell.angle_beta   90.00
_cell.angle_gamma   90.00
#
_symmetry.space_group_name_H-M   'P 1'
#
loop_
_entity.id
_entity.type
_entity.pdbx_description
1 polymer ?
#
loop_
_entity_poly.entity_id
_entity_poly.type
_entity_poly.pdbx_seq_one_letter_code
_entity_poly.pdbx_strand_id
1 'polypeptide(L)'
;MFSLTAEANTAGIAVLSAAARTAVTALGVAGEGAGLVMTLLATDAATRLSGGEESTALVITVTNEGSELMLSLHDRGLPIVGPPDSVLPLLEHGVVTSISASASGDGNVTQVRFALPSYHQILDLDGIDSADAIVELTSEPVTFRELVPQDAVELTRTIYRCYGWSYPNGDFYYPDRVAAMISSGERIGEVAVTEDGRIAAHWGAVFLSPSVVETGVTVTDPAFRKRGLAQQVGDRLLERLIAAGIAGRLREPVLTHSATQHIALTEGATMVGAYLHYSQPLMQVGITQGMLTDRTSLSVAFTALQPLTSASISIPAPYLPFVQSILESSSWPRAFADVERMAVVPKDSALATRFDASNRLGIVDVTVAGEDLVEAVDSAMEQMRRSGAEYVQVRLPANQPALALVGAGLTELGLGFGTYIPEFRPATETHVGDILVTQWLADPAVDTEAFVYANVEVESLMNGIVDQAKEVGGRGLVQRRRAARRAQLFAALD
;
A
#
# COMPACT_ATOMS: atom_id res chain seq x y z
N MET A 1 -17.72 -2.80 -18.57
CA MET A 1 -17.29 -1.39 -18.43
C MET A 1 -18.40 -0.51 -18.95
N PHE A 2 -18.84 0.45 -18.14
CA PHE A 2 -19.89 1.42 -18.47
C PHE A 2 -19.31 2.82 -18.33
N SER A 3 -19.63 3.73 -19.24
CA SER A 3 -19.25 5.15 -19.13
C SER A 3 -20.42 6.04 -19.55
N LEU A 4 -20.60 7.16 -18.84
CA LEU A 4 -21.65 8.13 -19.11
C LEU A 4 -21.12 9.54 -18.82
N THR A 5 -21.55 10.50 -19.63
CA THR A 5 -21.26 11.91 -19.43
C THR A 5 -22.55 12.67 -19.17
N ALA A 6 -22.53 13.57 -18.19
CA ALA A 6 -23.63 14.47 -17.91
C ALA A 6 -23.11 15.82 -17.39
N GLU A 7 -23.97 16.82 -17.41
CA GLU A 7 -23.65 18.17 -16.90
C GLU A 7 -23.66 18.22 -15.36
N ALA A 8 -22.79 19.04 -14.78
CA ALA A 8 -22.71 19.34 -13.35
C ALA A 8 -23.85 20.24 -12.85
N ASN A 9 -25.10 19.86 -13.17
CA ASN A 9 -26.31 20.51 -12.70
C ASN A 9 -27.26 19.48 -12.07
N THR A 10 -28.34 19.93 -11.45
CA THR A 10 -29.27 19.05 -10.72
C THR A 10 -29.80 17.88 -11.57
N ALA A 11 -30.10 18.13 -12.85
CA ALA A 11 -30.59 17.08 -13.74
C ALA A 11 -29.50 16.08 -14.12
N GLY A 12 -28.30 16.56 -14.46
CA GLY A 12 -27.17 15.69 -14.80
C GLY A 12 -26.69 14.87 -13.61
N ILE A 13 -26.62 15.44 -12.40
CA ILE A 13 -26.30 14.72 -11.17
C ILE A 13 -27.32 13.60 -10.91
N ALA A 14 -28.61 13.85 -11.09
CA ALA A 14 -29.65 12.83 -10.94
C ALA A 14 -29.50 11.69 -11.98
N VAL A 15 -29.14 12.03 -13.23
CA VAL A 15 -28.86 11.05 -14.28
C VAL A 15 -27.66 10.18 -13.92
N LEU A 16 -26.55 10.79 -13.46
CA LEU A 16 -25.35 10.05 -13.04
C LEU A 16 -25.65 9.14 -11.85
N SER A 17 -26.39 9.63 -10.85
CA SER A 17 -26.80 8.83 -9.68
C SER A 17 -27.65 7.62 -10.07
N ALA A 18 -28.65 7.81 -10.94
CA ALA A 18 -29.50 6.72 -11.43
C ALA A 18 -28.70 5.71 -12.27
N ALA A 19 -27.77 6.19 -13.10
CA ALA A 19 -26.88 5.34 -13.89
C ALA A 19 -25.95 4.51 -13.00
N ALA A 20 -25.30 5.14 -12.02
CA ALA A 20 -24.45 4.44 -11.05
C ALA A 20 -25.22 3.34 -10.31
N ARG A 21 -26.40 3.68 -9.77
CA ARG A 21 -27.29 2.73 -9.08
C ARG A 21 -27.63 1.54 -9.97
N THR A 22 -28.03 1.81 -11.22
CA THR A 22 -28.44 0.76 -12.16
C THR A 22 -27.26 -0.13 -12.56
N ALA A 23 -26.12 0.48 -12.90
CA ALA A 23 -24.92 -0.23 -13.32
C ALA A 23 -24.39 -1.14 -12.20
N VAL A 24 -24.31 -0.63 -10.98
CA VAL A 24 -23.82 -1.38 -9.81
C VAL A 24 -24.80 -2.49 -9.39
N THR A 25 -26.11 -2.23 -9.48
CA THR A 25 -27.14 -3.27 -9.24
C THR A 25 -27.06 -4.42 -10.24
N ALA A 26 -26.84 -4.12 -11.52
CA ALA A 26 -26.67 -5.13 -12.56
C ALA A 26 -25.42 -6.01 -12.34
N LEU A 27 -24.46 -5.52 -11.55
CA LEU A 27 -23.22 -6.21 -11.20
C LEU A 27 -23.28 -6.89 -9.82
N GLY A 28 -24.46 -6.93 -9.18
CA GLY A 28 -24.69 -7.71 -7.96
C GLY A 28 -24.44 -6.98 -6.64
N VAL A 29 -24.26 -5.67 -6.66
CA VAL A 29 -24.10 -4.83 -5.45
C VAL A 29 -25.38 -4.03 -5.20
N ALA A 30 -25.70 -3.75 -3.93
CA ALA A 30 -26.83 -2.90 -3.59
C ALA A 30 -26.62 -1.46 -4.14
N GLY A 31 -27.36 -1.11 -5.19
CA GLY A 31 -27.14 0.14 -5.94
C GLY A 31 -27.40 1.44 -5.17
N GLU A 32 -28.12 1.41 -4.04
CA GLU A 32 -28.44 2.61 -3.25
C GLU A 32 -27.17 3.35 -2.78
N GLY A 33 -26.17 2.59 -2.30
CA GLY A 33 -24.88 3.15 -1.90
C GLY A 33 -24.17 3.85 -3.05
N ALA A 34 -24.15 3.22 -4.24
CA ALA A 34 -23.53 3.81 -5.44
C ALA A 34 -24.25 5.07 -5.93
N GLY A 35 -25.59 5.09 -5.87
CA GLY A 35 -26.38 6.27 -6.20
C GLY A 35 -26.10 7.44 -5.24
N LEU A 36 -25.99 7.15 -3.94
CA LEU A 36 -25.64 8.16 -2.92
C LEU A 36 -24.22 8.69 -3.15
N VAL A 37 -23.22 7.81 -3.27
CA VAL A 37 -21.82 8.18 -3.56
C VAL A 37 -21.74 9.10 -4.78
N MET A 38 -22.35 8.71 -5.89
CA MET A 38 -22.31 9.52 -7.12
C MET A 38 -22.97 10.88 -6.95
N THR A 39 -24.06 10.96 -6.17
CA THR A 39 -24.69 12.25 -5.85
C THR A 39 -23.74 13.15 -5.08
N LEU A 40 -23.08 12.62 -4.06
CA LEU A 40 -22.15 13.37 -3.21
C LEU A 40 -20.92 13.84 -4.01
N LEU A 41 -20.29 12.95 -4.77
CA LEU A 41 -19.13 13.27 -5.60
C LEU A 41 -19.47 14.31 -6.68
N ALA A 42 -20.59 14.13 -7.39
CA ALA A 42 -20.98 15.04 -8.47
C ALA A 42 -21.43 16.41 -7.96
N THR A 43 -22.07 16.46 -6.77
CA THR A 43 -22.42 17.71 -6.11
C THR A 43 -21.17 18.47 -5.70
N ASP A 44 -20.21 17.77 -5.08
CA ASP A 44 -18.94 18.34 -4.68
C ASP A 44 -18.15 18.86 -5.90
N ALA A 45 -18.06 18.09 -6.98
CA ALA A 45 -17.48 18.52 -8.25
C ALA A 45 -18.14 19.78 -8.82
N ALA A 46 -19.47 19.86 -8.77
CA ALA A 46 -20.21 21.04 -9.22
C ALA A 46 -19.86 22.30 -8.42
N THR A 47 -19.59 22.19 -7.11
CA THR A 47 -19.21 23.35 -6.28
C THR A 47 -17.83 23.90 -6.60
N ARG A 48 -16.96 23.12 -7.25
CA ARG A 48 -15.60 23.52 -7.66
C ARG A 48 -15.53 24.19 -9.02
N LEU A 49 -16.64 24.34 -9.73
CA LEU A 49 -16.72 25.05 -11.01
C LEU A 49 -16.89 26.56 -10.76
N SER A 50 -15.86 27.19 -10.20
CA SER A 50 -15.94 28.57 -9.67
C SER A 50 -15.28 29.63 -10.55
N GLY A 51 -14.46 29.24 -11.52
CA GLY A 51 -13.66 30.11 -12.38
C GLY A 51 -14.36 30.58 -13.67
N GLY A 52 -15.44 29.90 -14.09
CA GLY A 52 -16.25 30.24 -15.27
C GLY A 52 -15.71 29.75 -16.61
N GLU A 53 -14.50 29.17 -16.65
CA GLU A 53 -13.89 28.56 -17.84
C GLU A 53 -13.81 27.03 -17.76
N GLU A 54 -14.17 26.45 -16.61
CA GLU A 54 -14.16 25.02 -16.39
C GLU A 54 -15.25 24.30 -17.19
N SER A 55 -14.93 23.08 -17.65
CA SER A 55 -15.94 22.21 -18.25
C SER A 55 -16.92 21.72 -17.19
N THR A 56 -18.20 21.97 -17.40
CA THR A 56 -19.30 21.47 -16.58
C THR A 56 -19.57 19.98 -16.78
N ALA A 57 -18.93 19.34 -17.77
CA ALA A 57 -19.09 17.91 -18.01
C ALA A 57 -18.44 17.06 -16.92
N LEU A 58 -19.23 16.14 -16.36
CA LEU A 58 -18.83 15.09 -15.45
C LEU A 58 -18.86 13.75 -16.18
N VAL A 59 -17.80 12.96 -16.06
CA VAL A 59 -17.71 11.63 -16.67
C VAL A 59 -17.65 10.58 -15.59
N ILE A 60 -18.65 9.70 -15.55
CA ILE A 60 -18.62 8.50 -14.71
C ILE A 60 -18.12 7.30 -15.52
N THR A 61 -17.28 6.48 -14.91
CA THR A 61 -16.95 5.14 -15.40
C THR A 61 -17.18 4.12 -14.30
N VAL A 62 -17.75 2.96 -14.65
CA VAL A 62 -17.91 1.82 -13.73
C VAL A 62 -17.19 0.61 -14.32
N THR A 63 -16.23 0.06 -13.57
CA THR A 63 -15.47 -1.14 -13.90
C THR A 63 -15.60 -2.19 -12.80
N ASN A 64 -15.38 -3.44 -13.19
CA ASN A 64 -15.19 -4.54 -12.26
C ASN A 64 -13.67 -4.75 -12.14
N GLU A 65 -13.16 -4.63 -10.92
CA GLU A 65 -11.75 -4.75 -10.55
C GLU A 65 -11.61 -5.93 -9.58
N GLY A 66 -11.55 -7.15 -10.12
CA GLY A 66 -11.40 -8.35 -9.31
C GLY A 66 -12.59 -8.62 -8.38
N SER A 67 -12.39 -8.41 -7.08
CA SER A 67 -13.41 -8.61 -6.02
C SER A 67 -14.21 -7.35 -5.69
N GLU A 68 -13.97 -6.26 -6.41
CA GLU A 68 -14.58 -4.96 -6.17
C GLU A 68 -15.17 -4.35 -7.45
N LEU A 69 -16.16 -3.48 -7.29
CA LEU A 69 -16.57 -2.55 -8.34
C LEU A 69 -15.93 -1.20 -8.10
N MET A 70 -15.28 -0.66 -9.12
CA MET A 70 -14.73 0.69 -9.10
C MET A 70 -15.66 1.64 -9.84
N LEU A 71 -16.13 2.66 -9.12
CA LEU A 71 -16.83 3.81 -9.67
C LEU A 71 -15.86 4.98 -9.71
N SER A 72 -15.64 5.54 -10.89
CA SER A 72 -14.74 6.67 -11.13
C SER A 72 -15.54 7.87 -11.61
N LEU A 73 -15.31 9.04 -11.00
CA LEU A 73 -15.80 10.33 -11.45
C LEU A 73 -14.62 11.18 -11.93
N HIS A 74 -14.70 11.69 -13.16
CA HIS A 74 -13.77 12.65 -13.71
C HIS A 74 -14.45 14.02 -13.88
N ASP A 75 -13.79 15.08 -13.41
CA ASP A 75 -14.24 16.46 -13.51
C ASP A 75 -13.09 17.43 -13.86
N ARG A 76 -13.44 18.67 -14.23
CA ARG A 76 -12.47 19.74 -14.55
C ARG A 76 -12.65 20.97 -13.66
N GLY A 77 -13.19 20.80 -12.46
CA GLY A 77 -13.22 21.85 -11.45
C GLY A 77 -11.83 22.12 -10.86
N LEU A 78 -11.76 22.99 -9.85
CA LEU A 78 -10.53 23.25 -9.10
C LEU A 78 -9.83 21.93 -8.65
N PRO A 79 -8.48 21.87 -8.67
CA PRO A 79 -7.72 20.67 -8.28
C PRO A 79 -8.09 20.14 -6.90
N ILE A 80 -8.21 18.81 -6.78
CA ILE A 80 -8.44 18.13 -5.49
C ILE A 80 -7.14 17.58 -4.89
N VAL A 81 -7.05 17.62 -3.57
CA VAL A 81 -5.96 16.98 -2.79
C VAL A 81 -6.35 15.59 -2.27
N GLY A 82 -7.64 15.24 -2.34
CA GLY A 82 -8.15 13.89 -2.17
C GLY A 82 -9.69 13.85 -2.10
N PRO A 83 -10.30 12.79 -1.53
CA PRO A 83 -11.74 12.59 -1.63
C PRO A 83 -12.62 13.53 -0.80
N PRO A 84 -13.85 13.84 -1.25
CA PRO A 84 -14.72 14.80 -0.56
C PRO A 84 -15.08 14.36 0.86
N ASP A 85 -15.10 15.29 1.82
CA ASP A 85 -15.45 14.97 3.23
C ASP A 85 -16.85 14.31 3.34
N SER A 86 -17.76 14.63 2.42
CA SER A 86 -19.11 14.10 2.36
C SER A 86 -19.18 12.59 2.11
N VAL A 87 -18.17 11.98 1.48
CA VAL A 87 -18.13 10.53 1.21
C VAL A 87 -17.36 9.74 2.25
N LEU A 88 -16.58 10.37 3.12
CA LEU A 88 -15.80 9.69 4.15
C LEU A 88 -16.67 8.86 5.13
N PRO A 89 -17.84 9.32 5.59
CA PRO A 89 -18.70 8.50 6.47
C PRO A 89 -19.16 7.18 5.83
N LEU A 90 -19.23 7.12 4.50
CA LEU A 90 -19.61 5.90 3.78
C LEU A 90 -18.52 4.82 3.89
N LEU A 91 -17.27 5.24 4.01
CA LEU A 91 -16.12 4.36 4.24
C LEU A 91 -16.12 3.85 5.68
N GLU A 92 -16.38 4.72 6.66
CA GLU A 92 -16.50 4.35 8.08
C GLU A 92 -17.62 3.33 8.33
N HIS A 93 -18.74 3.47 7.61
CA HIS A 93 -19.89 2.56 7.72
C HIS A 93 -19.78 1.33 6.81
N GLY A 94 -18.67 1.15 6.09
CA GLY A 94 -18.44 -0.02 5.23
C GLY A 94 -19.34 -0.10 4.00
N VAL A 95 -19.95 1.01 3.59
CA VAL A 95 -20.71 1.10 2.32
C VAL A 95 -19.74 1.02 1.13
N VAL A 96 -18.53 1.57 1.31
CA VAL A 96 -17.43 1.54 0.34
C VAL A 96 -16.19 0.96 1.03
N THR A 97 -15.33 0.29 0.27
CA THR A 97 -14.14 -0.39 0.80
C THR A 97 -12.88 0.47 0.71
N SER A 98 -12.79 1.33 -0.31
CA SER A 98 -11.73 2.30 -0.45
C SER A 98 -12.18 3.51 -1.28
N ILE A 99 -11.46 4.61 -1.07
CA ILE A 99 -11.61 5.83 -1.85
C ILE A 99 -10.22 6.33 -2.23
N SER A 100 -10.05 6.71 -3.49
CA SER A 100 -8.86 7.39 -3.98
C SER A 100 -9.25 8.66 -4.72
N ALA A 101 -8.33 9.61 -4.74
CA ALA A 101 -8.48 10.83 -5.49
C ALA A 101 -7.14 11.36 -5.97
N SER A 102 -7.14 11.94 -7.17
CA SER A 102 -5.96 12.53 -7.78
C SER A 102 -6.36 13.72 -8.65
N ALA A 103 -5.40 14.63 -8.83
CA ALA A 103 -5.51 15.73 -9.77
C ALA A 103 -4.28 15.70 -10.69
N SER A 104 -4.52 15.91 -11.98
CA SER A 104 -3.47 16.05 -13.00
C SER A 104 -3.84 17.15 -14.00
N GLY A 105 -2.97 17.41 -14.98
CA GLY A 105 -3.26 18.37 -16.05
C GLY A 105 -4.52 18.05 -16.87
N ASP A 106 -5.03 16.81 -16.80
CA ASP A 106 -6.22 16.37 -17.54
C ASP A 106 -7.54 16.56 -16.76
N GLY A 107 -7.46 16.82 -15.45
CA GLY A 107 -8.59 17.03 -14.56
C GLY A 107 -8.44 16.32 -13.21
N ASN A 108 -9.54 16.29 -12.47
CA ASN A 108 -9.67 15.57 -11.22
C ASN A 108 -10.26 14.18 -11.46
N VAL A 109 -9.79 13.19 -10.71
CA VAL A 109 -10.37 11.84 -10.68
C VAL A 109 -10.62 11.44 -9.23
N THR A 110 -11.86 11.09 -8.91
CA THR A 110 -12.20 10.43 -7.64
C THR A 110 -12.71 9.02 -7.94
N GLN A 111 -12.11 8.01 -7.31
CA GLN A 111 -12.53 6.61 -7.45
C GLN A 111 -13.02 6.08 -6.11
N VAL A 112 -14.12 5.36 -6.15
CA VAL A 112 -14.75 4.73 -4.99
C VAL A 112 -14.95 3.26 -5.29
N ARG A 113 -14.60 2.40 -4.33
CA ARG A 113 -14.70 0.96 -4.49
C ARG A 113 -15.79 0.37 -3.63
N PHE A 114 -16.51 -0.60 -4.19
CA PHE A 114 -17.56 -1.35 -3.53
C PHE A 114 -17.19 -2.82 -3.50
N ALA A 115 -17.31 -3.43 -2.33
CA ALA A 115 -17.28 -4.88 -2.16
C ALA A 115 -18.31 -5.56 -3.05
N LEU A 116 -17.91 -6.51 -3.91
CA LEU A 116 -18.85 -7.40 -4.61
C LEU A 116 -19.29 -8.52 -3.66
N PRO A 117 -20.59 -8.67 -3.34
CA PRO A 117 -21.07 -9.68 -2.39
C PRO A 117 -20.67 -11.11 -2.74
N SER A 118 -20.55 -11.42 -4.04
CA SER A 118 -20.10 -12.74 -4.52
C SER A 118 -18.68 -13.09 -4.11
N TYR A 119 -17.87 -12.13 -3.66
CA TYR A 119 -16.49 -12.32 -3.22
C TYR A 119 -16.33 -12.20 -1.69
N HIS A 120 -17.43 -12.26 -0.93
CA HIS A 120 -17.46 -12.06 0.52
C HIS A 120 -18.00 -13.28 1.28
N GLN A 121 -18.02 -14.45 0.63
CA GLN A 121 -18.35 -15.71 1.29
C GLN A 121 -17.09 -16.33 1.90
N ILE A 122 -17.09 -16.45 3.22
CA ILE A 122 -16.06 -17.20 3.94
C ILE A 122 -16.27 -18.67 3.62
N LEU A 123 -15.18 -19.37 3.26
CA LEU A 123 -15.24 -20.82 3.03
C LEU A 123 -15.65 -21.52 4.32
N ASP A 124 -16.55 -22.50 4.22
CA ASP A 124 -16.80 -23.41 5.32
C ASP A 124 -15.57 -24.30 5.54
N LEU A 125 -14.94 -24.13 6.70
CA LEU A 125 -13.69 -24.77 7.10
C LEU A 125 -13.92 -25.82 8.19
N ASP A 126 -15.18 -26.19 8.45
CA ASP A 126 -15.53 -27.21 9.43
C ASP A 126 -14.89 -28.56 9.08
N GLY A 127 -14.30 -29.20 10.09
CA GLY A 127 -13.63 -30.51 9.96
C GLY A 127 -12.19 -30.47 9.44
N ILE A 128 -11.59 -29.29 9.23
CA ILE A 128 -10.17 -29.15 8.94
C ILE A 128 -9.39 -28.93 10.24
N ASP A 129 -8.50 -29.87 10.56
CA ASP A 129 -7.57 -29.71 11.68
C ASP A 129 -6.58 -28.57 11.38
N SER A 130 -6.48 -27.61 12.31
CA SER A 130 -5.55 -26.49 12.23
C SER A 130 -4.16 -26.85 12.77
N ALA A 131 -3.21 -25.92 12.66
CA ALA A 131 -1.78 -26.13 12.89
C ALA A 131 -1.37 -26.65 14.27
N ASP A 132 -2.26 -26.59 15.26
CA ASP A 132 -2.03 -27.08 16.63
C ASP A 132 -2.14 -28.61 16.74
N ALA A 133 -2.59 -29.30 15.69
CA ALA A 133 -2.61 -30.76 15.65
C ALA A 133 -1.21 -31.35 15.40
N ILE A 134 -0.88 -32.44 16.09
CA ILE A 134 0.28 -33.27 15.74
C ILE A 134 -0.03 -33.99 14.43
N VAL A 135 0.63 -33.59 13.35
CA VAL A 135 0.44 -34.17 12.01
C VAL A 135 1.60 -35.09 11.65
N GLU A 136 1.29 -36.31 11.19
CA GLU A 136 2.29 -37.24 10.67
C GLU A 136 2.87 -36.74 9.34
N LEU A 137 4.19 -36.85 9.18
CA LEU A 137 4.87 -36.43 7.95
C LEU A 137 4.61 -37.43 6.81
N THR A 138 4.28 -36.93 5.63
CA THR A 138 4.02 -37.73 4.43
C THR A 138 5.11 -37.60 3.37
N SER A 139 5.40 -38.71 2.70
CA SER A 139 6.30 -38.80 1.54
C SER A 139 5.57 -38.79 0.20
N GLU A 140 4.26 -38.56 0.19
CA GLU A 140 3.42 -38.53 -1.02
C GLU A 140 4.05 -37.66 -2.12
N PRO A 141 4.11 -38.13 -3.38
CA PRO A 141 4.70 -37.37 -4.47
C PRO A 141 3.93 -36.07 -4.73
N VAL A 142 4.64 -35.04 -5.18
CA VAL A 142 4.06 -33.75 -5.56
C VAL A 142 4.58 -33.32 -6.93
N THR A 143 3.77 -32.53 -7.63
CA THR A 143 4.10 -31.89 -8.90
C THR A 143 4.13 -30.37 -8.71
N PHE A 144 5.04 -29.69 -9.40
CA PHE A 144 5.21 -28.24 -9.30
C PHE A 144 4.60 -27.56 -10.51
N ARG A 145 3.80 -26.52 -10.29
CA ARG A 145 3.19 -25.72 -11.35
C ARG A 145 2.82 -24.32 -10.86
N GLU A 146 2.48 -23.45 -11.81
CA GLU A 146 1.90 -22.15 -11.51
C GLU A 146 0.58 -22.30 -10.73
N LEU A 147 0.35 -21.35 -9.81
CA LEU A 147 -0.94 -21.15 -9.16
C LEU A 147 -1.96 -20.64 -10.18
N VAL A 148 -3.14 -21.25 -10.21
CA VAL A 148 -4.26 -20.85 -11.07
C VAL A 148 -5.50 -20.48 -10.24
N PRO A 149 -6.46 -19.72 -10.78
CA PRO A 149 -7.65 -19.31 -10.02
C PRO A 149 -8.43 -20.48 -9.41
N GLN A 150 -8.43 -21.65 -10.05
CA GLN A 150 -9.11 -22.86 -9.57
C GLN A 150 -8.48 -23.43 -8.28
N ASP A 151 -7.25 -23.06 -7.96
CA ASP A 151 -6.57 -23.48 -6.73
C ASP A 151 -7.03 -22.71 -5.50
N ALA A 152 -7.79 -21.62 -5.66
CA ALA A 152 -8.08 -20.69 -4.58
C ALA A 152 -8.72 -21.34 -3.35
N VAL A 153 -9.65 -22.30 -3.57
CA VAL A 153 -10.28 -23.06 -2.48
C VAL A 153 -9.25 -23.88 -1.70
N GLU A 154 -8.38 -24.61 -2.41
CA GLU A 154 -7.34 -25.41 -1.75
C GLU A 154 -6.26 -24.54 -1.10
N LEU A 155 -5.94 -23.38 -1.68
CA LEU A 155 -5.00 -22.45 -1.06
C LEU A 155 -5.55 -21.89 0.24
N THR A 156 -6.83 -21.49 0.28
CA THR A 156 -7.53 -21.09 1.52
C THR A 156 -7.47 -22.20 2.56
N ARG A 157 -7.76 -23.46 2.17
CA ARG A 157 -7.66 -24.61 3.08
C ARG A 157 -6.24 -24.82 3.59
N THR A 158 -5.21 -24.71 2.74
CA THR A 158 -3.81 -24.83 3.15
C THR A 158 -3.40 -23.73 4.14
N ILE A 159 -3.81 -22.48 3.90
CA ILE A 159 -3.57 -21.38 4.83
C ILE A 159 -4.23 -21.67 6.18
N TYR A 160 -5.48 -22.12 6.19
CA TYR A 160 -6.17 -22.50 7.42
C TYR A 160 -5.52 -23.68 8.14
N ARG A 161 -5.05 -24.72 7.43
CA ARG A 161 -4.28 -25.82 8.04
C ARG A 161 -2.99 -25.32 8.69
N CYS A 162 -2.36 -24.30 8.12
CA CYS A 162 -1.08 -23.78 8.62
C CYS A 162 -1.20 -22.73 9.72
N TYR A 163 -2.31 -21.99 9.78
CA TYR A 163 -2.44 -20.83 10.66
C TYR A 163 -3.80 -20.73 11.36
N GLY A 164 -4.77 -21.61 11.07
CA GLY A 164 -6.15 -21.44 11.55
C GLY A 164 -6.70 -20.06 11.16
N TRP A 165 -7.34 -19.37 12.11
CA TRP A 165 -7.83 -17.98 11.97
C TRP A 165 -6.78 -16.90 12.27
N SER A 166 -5.51 -17.27 12.48
CA SER A 166 -4.45 -16.33 12.88
C SER A 166 -3.73 -15.65 11.71
N TYR A 167 -3.99 -16.06 10.46
CA TYR A 167 -3.29 -15.48 9.31
C TYR A 167 -3.71 -14.02 9.12
N PRO A 168 -2.76 -13.07 9.07
CA PRO A 168 -3.08 -11.64 9.17
C PRO A 168 -3.79 -11.09 7.92
N ASN A 169 -3.58 -11.70 6.76
CA ASN A 169 -4.28 -11.28 5.55
C ASN A 169 -5.62 -12.02 5.44
N GLY A 170 -6.69 -11.31 5.78
CA GLY A 170 -8.06 -11.82 5.77
C GLY A 170 -8.55 -12.30 4.40
N ASP A 171 -8.00 -11.81 3.29
CA ASP A 171 -8.44 -12.19 1.95
C ASP A 171 -8.22 -13.67 1.65
N PHE A 172 -7.26 -14.31 2.32
CA PHE A 172 -7.01 -15.74 2.15
C PHE A 172 -8.14 -16.63 2.68
N TYR A 173 -9.05 -16.09 3.49
CA TYR A 173 -10.24 -16.82 3.96
C TYR A 173 -11.43 -16.74 2.97
N TYR A 174 -11.27 -15.99 1.88
CA TYR A 174 -12.27 -15.82 0.83
C TYR A 174 -11.70 -16.34 -0.51
N PRO A 175 -11.96 -17.61 -0.87
CA PRO A 175 -11.43 -18.20 -2.10
C PRO A 175 -11.73 -17.37 -3.36
N ASP A 176 -12.91 -16.77 -3.44
CA ASP A 176 -13.27 -15.95 -4.59
C ASP A 176 -12.37 -14.72 -4.72
N ARG A 177 -11.97 -14.08 -3.60
CA ARG A 177 -11.02 -12.94 -3.63
C ARG A 177 -9.66 -13.40 -4.12
N VAL A 178 -9.18 -14.53 -3.61
CA VAL A 178 -7.92 -15.13 -4.05
C VAL A 178 -7.96 -15.43 -5.55
N ALA A 179 -9.03 -16.07 -6.04
CA ALA A 179 -9.23 -16.35 -7.46
C ALA A 179 -9.28 -15.07 -8.32
N ALA A 180 -9.92 -14.01 -7.82
CA ALA A 180 -9.98 -12.71 -8.49
C ALA A 180 -8.61 -12.03 -8.59
N MET A 181 -7.81 -12.05 -7.52
CA MET A 181 -6.44 -11.51 -7.53
C MET A 181 -5.54 -12.26 -8.51
N ILE A 182 -5.69 -13.59 -8.61
CA ILE A 182 -4.95 -14.39 -9.60
C ILE A 182 -5.40 -14.06 -11.02
N SER A 183 -6.72 -13.97 -11.24
CA SER A 183 -7.31 -13.72 -12.57
C SER A 183 -6.99 -12.32 -13.11
N SER A 184 -6.91 -11.32 -12.22
CA SER A 184 -6.56 -9.94 -12.56
C SER A 184 -5.05 -9.72 -12.73
N GLY A 185 -4.22 -10.68 -12.30
CA GLY A 185 -2.76 -10.55 -12.32
C GLY A 185 -2.19 -9.75 -11.14
N GLU A 186 -3.03 -9.29 -10.20
CA GLU A 186 -2.58 -8.65 -8.95
C GLU A 186 -1.72 -9.61 -8.10
N ARG A 187 -1.97 -10.92 -8.24
CA ARG A 187 -1.21 -11.99 -7.61
C ARG A 187 -0.76 -13.03 -8.63
N ILE A 188 0.46 -13.51 -8.46
CA ILE A 188 0.96 -14.75 -9.07
C ILE A 188 1.54 -15.66 -8.00
N GLY A 189 1.82 -16.93 -8.34
CA GLY A 189 2.48 -17.83 -7.42
C GLY A 189 2.82 -19.17 -8.04
N GLU A 190 3.56 -19.96 -7.27
CA GLU A 190 3.87 -21.37 -7.55
C GLU A 190 3.28 -22.25 -6.46
N VAL A 191 2.92 -23.48 -6.83
CA VAL A 191 2.39 -24.49 -5.92
C VAL A 191 3.09 -25.83 -6.14
N ALA A 192 3.24 -26.58 -5.05
CA ALA A 192 3.50 -28.01 -5.07
C ALA A 192 2.19 -28.73 -4.74
N VAL A 193 1.70 -29.58 -5.64
CA VAL A 193 0.40 -30.24 -5.52
C VAL A 193 0.52 -31.75 -5.61
N THR A 194 -0.22 -32.47 -4.78
CA THR A 194 -0.39 -33.93 -4.84
C THR A 194 -1.23 -34.34 -6.06
N GLU A 195 -1.35 -35.65 -6.31
CA GLU A 195 -2.15 -36.20 -7.41
C GLU A 195 -3.66 -35.86 -7.26
N ASP A 196 -4.17 -35.79 -6.03
CA ASP A 196 -5.56 -35.43 -5.72
C ASP A 196 -5.82 -33.91 -5.67
N GLY A 197 -4.80 -33.09 -5.93
CA GLY A 197 -4.92 -31.63 -6.02
C GLY A 197 -4.71 -30.87 -4.70
N ARG A 198 -4.35 -31.55 -3.60
CA ARG A 198 -3.98 -30.88 -2.34
C ARG A 198 -2.70 -30.07 -2.52
N ILE A 199 -2.71 -28.82 -2.06
CA ILE A 199 -1.52 -27.96 -2.06
C ILE A 199 -0.64 -28.32 -0.85
N ALA A 200 0.53 -28.89 -1.13
CA ALA A 200 1.56 -29.23 -0.16
C ALA A 200 2.44 -28.03 0.22
N ALA A 201 2.70 -27.13 -0.74
CA ALA A 201 3.43 -25.89 -0.51
C ALA A 201 3.03 -24.82 -1.52
N HIS A 202 3.16 -23.55 -1.14
CA HIS A 202 2.89 -22.41 -1.99
C HIS A 202 3.86 -21.27 -1.66
N TRP A 203 4.27 -20.52 -2.68
CA TRP A 203 4.82 -19.18 -2.53
C TRP A 203 4.18 -18.25 -3.55
N GLY A 204 3.65 -17.12 -3.08
CA GLY A 204 3.01 -16.09 -3.91
C GLY A 204 3.77 -14.76 -3.95
N ALA A 205 3.46 -13.98 -4.99
CA ALA A 205 3.87 -12.60 -5.14
C ALA A 205 2.66 -11.70 -5.40
N VAL A 206 2.62 -10.52 -4.77
CA VAL A 206 1.57 -9.49 -4.97
C VAL A 206 2.21 -8.24 -5.54
N PHE A 207 1.65 -7.66 -6.59
CA PHE A 207 2.20 -6.46 -7.21
C PHE A 207 1.94 -5.22 -6.36
N LEU A 208 3.02 -4.56 -5.91
CA LEU A 208 2.96 -3.27 -5.21
C LEU A 208 3.00 -2.09 -6.20
N SER A 209 3.59 -2.35 -7.36
CA SER A 209 3.65 -1.50 -8.54
C SER A 209 3.81 -2.38 -9.78
N PRO A 210 3.76 -1.83 -11.00
CA PRO A 210 4.06 -2.61 -12.20
C PRO A 210 5.47 -3.24 -12.23
N SER A 211 6.42 -2.69 -11.46
CA SER A 211 7.84 -3.09 -11.49
C SER A 211 8.29 -3.85 -10.24
N VAL A 212 7.56 -3.77 -9.12
CA VAL A 212 7.96 -4.33 -7.83
C VAL A 212 6.84 -5.14 -7.20
N VAL A 213 7.19 -6.32 -6.71
CA VAL A 213 6.26 -7.23 -6.02
C VAL A 213 6.62 -7.39 -4.54
N GLU A 214 5.65 -7.71 -3.70
CA GLU A 214 5.82 -8.26 -2.36
C GLU A 214 5.83 -9.79 -2.44
N THR A 215 6.69 -10.47 -1.68
CA THR A 215 6.84 -11.94 -1.71
C THR A 215 6.78 -12.55 -0.30
N GLY A 216 5.71 -12.31 0.45
CA GLY A 216 5.59 -12.68 1.86
C GLY A 216 4.74 -13.92 2.14
N VAL A 217 3.98 -14.40 1.15
CA VAL A 217 3.05 -15.51 1.34
C VAL A 217 3.76 -16.82 1.00
N THR A 218 4.54 -17.35 1.95
CA THR A 218 5.14 -18.68 1.85
C THR A 218 4.48 -19.63 2.85
N VAL A 219 3.95 -20.74 2.37
CA VAL A 219 3.29 -21.74 3.22
C VAL A 219 3.72 -23.16 2.83
N THR A 220 3.87 -24.02 3.82
CA THR A 220 4.07 -25.46 3.64
C THR A 220 3.19 -26.20 4.61
N ASP A 221 2.30 -27.03 4.06
CA ASP A 221 1.39 -27.88 4.81
C ASP A 221 2.20 -28.71 5.83
N PRO A 222 1.78 -28.78 7.11
CA PRO A 222 2.54 -29.45 8.16
C PRO A 222 2.96 -30.88 7.80
N ALA A 223 2.11 -31.64 7.11
CA ALA A 223 2.40 -33.01 6.70
C ALA A 223 3.57 -33.10 5.70
N PHE A 224 3.81 -32.05 4.92
CA PHE A 224 4.80 -32.02 3.83
C PHE A 224 6.10 -31.29 4.19
N ARG A 225 6.25 -30.85 5.46
CA ARG A 225 7.46 -30.17 5.93
C ARG A 225 8.69 -31.08 5.89
N LYS A 226 9.88 -30.48 6.01
CA LYS A 226 11.21 -31.16 5.94
C LYS A 226 11.54 -31.82 4.59
N ARG A 227 10.82 -31.44 3.52
CA ARG A 227 11.05 -31.90 2.15
C ARG A 227 11.68 -30.84 1.23
N GLY A 228 11.98 -29.64 1.76
CA GLY A 228 12.52 -28.53 0.97
C GLY A 228 11.55 -27.97 -0.08
N LEU A 229 10.23 -28.20 0.07
CA LEU A 229 9.24 -27.77 -0.93
C LEU A 229 9.13 -26.24 -1.04
N ALA A 230 9.20 -25.52 0.09
CA ALA A 230 9.17 -24.06 0.12
C ALA A 230 10.28 -23.44 -0.74
N GLN A 231 11.51 -23.98 -0.65
CA GLN A 231 12.62 -23.53 -1.47
C GLN A 231 12.35 -23.79 -2.95
N GLN A 232 11.89 -24.99 -3.30
CA GLN A 232 11.63 -25.37 -4.70
C GLN A 232 10.53 -24.53 -5.36
N VAL A 233 9.40 -24.27 -4.68
CA VAL A 233 8.38 -23.35 -5.21
C VAL A 233 8.90 -21.91 -5.29
N GLY A 234 9.81 -21.53 -4.39
CA GLY A 234 10.45 -20.23 -4.38
C GLY A 234 11.39 -19.97 -5.53
N ASP A 235 12.28 -20.91 -5.80
CA ASP A 235 13.21 -20.82 -6.93
C ASP A 235 12.44 -20.64 -8.24
N ARG A 236 11.36 -21.41 -8.42
CA ARG A 236 10.47 -21.30 -9.57
C ARG A 236 9.76 -19.95 -9.66
N LEU A 237 9.26 -19.42 -8.54
CA LEU A 237 8.61 -18.11 -8.51
C LEU A 237 9.61 -17.01 -8.89
N LEU A 238 10.85 -17.09 -8.37
CA LEU A 238 11.90 -16.13 -8.69
C LEU A 238 12.29 -16.19 -10.16
N GLU A 239 12.48 -17.38 -10.74
CA GLU A 239 12.72 -17.57 -12.18
C GLU A 239 11.61 -16.92 -13.02
N ARG A 240 10.34 -17.10 -12.63
CA ARG A 240 9.20 -16.49 -13.30
C ARG A 240 9.19 -14.97 -13.20
N LEU A 241 9.45 -14.41 -12.02
CA LEU A 241 9.52 -12.95 -11.82
C LEU A 241 10.66 -12.32 -12.63
N ILE A 242 11.83 -12.98 -12.67
CA ILE A 242 12.98 -12.56 -13.48
C ILE A 242 12.63 -12.62 -14.98
N ALA A 243 12.00 -13.70 -15.43
CA ALA A 243 11.58 -13.85 -16.82
C ALA A 243 10.51 -12.81 -17.24
N ALA A 244 9.66 -12.39 -16.31
CA ALA A 244 8.66 -11.34 -16.51
C ALA A 244 9.24 -9.91 -16.49
N GLY A 245 10.54 -9.75 -16.24
CA GLY A 245 11.19 -8.43 -16.21
C GLY A 245 10.85 -7.60 -14.98
N ILE A 246 10.37 -8.24 -13.90
CA ILE A 246 10.09 -7.55 -12.62
C ILE A 246 11.40 -7.04 -12.05
N ALA A 247 11.47 -5.74 -11.74
CA ALA A 247 12.71 -5.06 -11.34
C ALA A 247 13.19 -5.53 -9.96
N GLY A 248 12.26 -5.72 -9.01
CA GLY A 248 12.62 -6.11 -7.66
C GLY A 248 11.49 -6.75 -6.87
N ARG A 249 11.85 -7.35 -5.74
CA ARG A 249 10.91 -7.85 -4.74
C ARG A 249 11.15 -7.21 -3.38
N LEU A 250 10.06 -6.96 -2.67
CA LEU A 250 10.03 -6.61 -1.27
C LEU A 250 9.65 -7.83 -0.43
N ARG A 251 10.19 -7.83 0.79
CA ARG A 251 9.76 -8.66 1.90
C ARG A 251 9.70 -7.78 3.13
N GLU A 252 8.80 -8.11 4.05
CA GLU A 252 8.58 -7.32 5.26
C GLU A 252 8.82 -8.16 6.52
N PRO A 253 10.07 -8.55 6.83
CA PRO A 253 10.35 -9.34 8.03
C PRO A 253 9.90 -8.61 9.31
N VAL A 254 9.20 -9.32 10.18
CA VAL A 254 8.83 -8.81 11.52
C VAL A 254 10.07 -8.43 12.33
N LEU A 255 9.91 -7.44 13.20
CA LEU A 255 10.96 -7.03 14.12
C LEU A 255 10.98 -7.83 15.43
N THR A 256 9.97 -8.67 15.71
CA THR A 256 9.90 -9.47 16.94
C THR A 256 10.85 -10.68 16.96
N HIS A 257 11.48 -11.00 15.82
CA HIS A 257 12.52 -12.03 15.72
C HIS A 257 13.43 -11.77 14.52
N SER A 258 14.69 -12.22 14.56
CA SER A 258 15.64 -12.02 13.46
C SER A 258 15.61 -13.10 12.36
N ALA A 259 14.83 -14.18 12.52
CA ALA A 259 14.91 -15.35 11.63
C ALA A 259 14.63 -15.02 10.15
N THR A 260 13.52 -14.33 9.85
CA THR A 260 13.18 -13.93 8.47
C THR A 260 14.06 -12.80 7.94
N GLN A 261 14.66 -11.99 8.82
CA GLN A 261 15.67 -11.01 8.46
C GLN A 261 16.96 -11.70 7.97
N HIS A 262 17.44 -12.72 8.70
CA HIS A 262 18.62 -13.51 8.30
C HIS A 262 18.42 -14.25 6.99
N ILE A 263 17.24 -14.84 6.78
CA ILE A 263 16.86 -15.47 5.51
C ILE A 263 16.95 -14.44 4.38
N ALA A 264 16.36 -13.25 4.58
CA ALA A 264 16.36 -12.23 3.56
C ALA A 264 17.78 -11.77 3.17
N LEU A 265 18.63 -11.50 4.16
CA LEU A 265 20.02 -11.10 3.96
C LEU A 265 20.86 -12.20 3.30
N THR A 266 20.66 -13.45 3.68
CA THR A 266 21.38 -14.61 3.11
C THR A 266 21.03 -14.80 1.63
N GLU A 267 19.79 -14.48 1.25
CA GLU A 267 19.33 -14.47 -0.14
C GLU A 267 19.72 -13.20 -0.91
N GLY A 268 20.60 -12.36 -0.37
CA GLY A 268 21.13 -11.18 -1.04
C GLY A 268 20.21 -9.97 -1.03
N ALA A 269 19.23 -9.90 -0.13
CA ALA A 269 18.46 -8.67 0.07
C ALA A 269 19.28 -7.59 0.82
N THR A 270 18.95 -6.34 0.57
CA THR A 270 19.39 -5.19 1.35
C THR A 270 18.23 -4.74 2.25
N MET A 271 18.51 -4.46 3.53
CA MET A 271 17.51 -3.84 4.40
C MET A 271 17.42 -2.35 4.06
N VAL A 272 16.24 -1.92 3.63
CA VAL A 272 16.01 -0.59 3.03
C VAL A 272 15.16 0.33 3.90
N GLY A 273 14.73 -0.12 5.08
CA GLY A 273 13.96 0.70 5.99
C GLY A 273 13.04 -0.09 6.91
N ALA A 274 12.06 0.61 7.49
CA ALA A 274 11.06 0.05 8.38
C ALA A 274 9.71 0.74 8.20
N TYR A 275 8.63 -0.03 8.31
CA TYR A 275 7.30 0.49 8.52
C TYR A 275 6.93 0.32 10.00
N LEU A 276 6.80 1.44 10.71
CA LEU A 276 6.55 1.48 12.14
C LEU A 276 5.04 1.54 12.42
N HIS A 277 4.55 0.76 13.38
CA HIS A 277 3.10 0.65 13.67
C HIS A 277 2.27 0.42 12.40
N TYR A 278 2.76 -0.42 11.50
CA TYR A 278 2.28 -0.51 10.13
C TYR A 278 1.01 -1.35 9.98
N SER A 279 1.03 -2.57 10.50
CA SER A 279 -0.09 -3.50 10.39
C SER A 279 -0.92 -3.54 11.67
N GLN A 280 -2.21 -3.85 11.53
CA GLN A 280 -3.07 -4.16 12.67
C GLN A 280 -2.46 -5.24 13.58
N PRO A 281 -2.82 -5.27 14.86
CA PRO A 281 -2.35 -6.30 15.79
C PRO A 281 -2.60 -7.70 15.23
N LEU A 282 -1.61 -8.58 15.34
CA LEU A 282 -1.62 -9.90 14.70
C LEU A 282 -1.34 -11.02 15.70
N MET A 283 -1.95 -12.18 15.45
CA MET A 283 -1.64 -13.41 16.16
C MET A 283 -0.42 -14.06 15.50
N GLN A 284 0.63 -14.31 16.27
CA GLN A 284 1.84 -14.96 15.80
C GLN A 284 1.72 -16.47 15.93
N VAL A 285 2.05 -17.18 14.84
CA VAL A 285 2.09 -18.65 14.79
C VAL A 285 3.34 -19.09 14.05
N GLY A 286 4.06 -20.05 14.62
CA GLY A 286 5.26 -20.65 14.04
C GLY A 286 6.51 -20.29 14.83
N ILE A 287 7.34 -19.39 14.27
CA ILE A 287 8.63 -18.98 14.84
C ILE A 287 8.45 -18.32 16.21
N THR A 288 7.43 -17.46 16.32
CA THR A 288 6.95 -16.89 17.58
C THR A 288 5.48 -17.26 17.79
N GLN A 289 5.01 -17.07 19.02
CA GLN A 289 3.66 -17.47 19.45
C GLN A 289 3.03 -16.35 20.30
N GLY A 290 1.74 -16.13 20.10
CA GLY A 290 0.94 -15.23 20.93
C GLY A 290 0.38 -14.02 20.19
N MET A 291 -0.53 -13.31 20.86
CA MET A 291 -1.21 -12.14 20.31
C MET A 291 -0.35 -10.89 20.54
N LEU A 292 -0.02 -10.17 19.47
CA LEU A 292 0.42 -8.80 19.58
C LEU A 292 -0.82 -7.93 19.79
N THR A 293 -0.79 -7.05 20.79
CA THR A 293 -1.92 -6.14 21.11
C THR A 293 -1.82 -4.80 20.42
N ASP A 294 -0.61 -4.43 20.01
CA ASP A 294 -0.31 -3.17 19.34
C ASP A 294 -0.05 -3.37 17.85
N ARG A 295 -0.09 -2.27 17.09
CA ARG A 295 0.23 -2.27 15.66
C ARG A 295 1.67 -2.73 15.46
N THR A 296 1.89 -3.68 14.54
CA THR A 296 3.19 -4.31 14.38
C THR A 296 4.11 -3.48 13.49
N SER A 297 5.40 -3.42 13.86
CA SER A 297 6.45 -2.81 13.05
C SER A 297 7.21 -3.87 12.26
N LEU A 298 7.50 -3.57 11.00
CA LEU A 298 8.18 -4.47 10.06
C LEU A 298 9.46 -3.81 9.54
N SER A 299 10.54 -4.57 9.44
CA SER A 299 11.68 -4.19 8.59
C SER A 299 11.30 -4.39 7.13
N VAL A 300 11.95 -3.67 6.22
CA VAL A 300 11.71 -3.75 4.78
C VAL A 300 12.99 -4.22 4.11
N ALA A 301 12.93 -5.35 3.43
CA ALA A 301 14.04 -5.96 2.70
C ALA A 301 13.75 -5.91 1.19
N PHE A 302 14.69 -5.38 0.41
CA PHE A 302 14.59 -5.30 -1.05
C PHE A 302 15.64 -6.18 -1.73
N THR A 303 15.23 -6.93 -2.75
CA THR A 303 16.12 -7.66 -3.64
C THR A 303 15.86 -7.20 -5.07
N ALA A 304 16.89 -6.68 -5.73
CA ALA A 304 16.84 -6.42 -7.17
C ALA A 304 16.82 -7.77 -7.92
N LEU A 305 15.81 -7.96 -8.77
CA LEU A 305 15.66 -9.15 -9.62
C LEU A 305 16.21 -8.91 -11.03
N GLN A 306 16.37 -7.64 -11.41
CA GLN A 306 17.09 -7.20 -12.60
C GLN A 306 18.30 -6.35 -12.18
N PRO A 307 19.33 -6.22 -13.05
CA PRO A 307 20.35 -5.20 -12.88
C PRO A 307 19.71 -3.81 -12.84
N LEU A 308 19.93 -3.08 -11.73
CA LEU A 308 19.40 -1.72 -11.60
C LEU A 308 20.09 -0.76 -12.58
N THR A 309 19.32 0.11 -13.19
CA THR A 309 19.78 1.14 -14.12
C THR A 309 20.54 2.22 -13.35
N SER A 310 21.72 2.63 -13.83
CA SER A 310 22.48 3.72 -13.20
C SER A 310 21.67 5.02 -13.16
N ALA A 311 21.57 5.66 -12.00
CA ALA A 311 20.78 6.88 -11.83
C ALA A 311 21.31 7.79 -10.73
N SER A 312 20.95 9.08 -10.84
CA SER A 312 21.12 10.04 -9.76
C SER A 312 19.85 10.12 -8.91
N ILE A 313 20.03 10.31 -7.59
CA ILE A 313 18.95 10.49 -6.62
C ILE A 313 19.10 11.81 -5.88
N SER A 314 17.97 12.44 -5.59
CA SER A 314 17.85 13.75 -4.96
C SER A 314 17.07 13.57 -3.66
N ILE A 315 17.79 13.33 -2.57
CA ILE A 315 17.21 13.02 -1.26
C ILE A 315 17.20 14.28 -0.38
N PRO A 316 16.07 14.64 0.25
CA PRO A 316 16.04 15.75 1.20
C PRO A 316 17.00 15.51 2.36
N ALA A 317 17.69 16.56 2.80
CA ALA A 317 18.75 16.48 3.81
C ALA A 317 18.38 15.70 5.09
N PRO A 318 17.17 15.80 5.66
CA PRO A 318 16.80 15.03 6.86
C PRO A 318 16.77 13.50 6.66
N TYR A 319 16.62 13.03 5.42
CA TYR A 319 16.50 11.61 5.10
C TYR A 319 17.79 11.03 4.51
N LEU A 320 18.74 11.90 4.15
CA LEU A 320 19.99 11.54 3.49
C LEU A 320 20.83 10.50 4.26
N PRO A 321 21.00 10.58 5.59
CA PRO A 321 21.81 9.60 6.32
C PRO A 321 21.31 8.15 6.18
N PHE A 322 19.99 7.94 6.13
CA PHE A 322 19.41 6.62 5.96
C PHE A 322 19.69 6.06 4.57
N VAL A 323 19.43 6.87 3.53
CA VAL A 323 19.69 6.44 2.14
C VAL A 323 21.17 6.20 1.91
N GLN A 324 22.05 7.02 2.48
CA GLN A 324 23.50 6.80 2.41
C GLN A 324 23.90 5.47 3.03
N SER A 325 23.41 5.14 4.23
CA SER A 325 23.69 3.84 4.88
C SER A 325 23.17 2.65 4.06
N ILE A 326 22.02 2.79 3.42
CA ILE A 326 21.46 1.77 2.51
C ILE A 326 22.37 1.59 1.28
N LEU A 327 22.81 2.69 0.66
CA LEU A 327 23.66 2.62 -0.52
C LEU A 327 25.06 2.05 -0.21
N GLU A 328 25.66 2.43 0.93
CA GLU A 328 26.95 1.90 1.40
C GLU A 328 26.91 0.39 1.68
N SER A 329 25.75 -0.16 2.04
CA SER A 329 25.53 -1.59 2.25
C SER A 329 25.04 -2.34 1.00
N SER A 330 24.99 -1.66 -0.15
CA SER A 330 24.51 -2.22 -1.42
C SER A 330 25.55 -2.06 -2.53
N SER A 331 25.33 -2.75 -3.66
CA SER A 331 26.10 -2.57 -4.90
C SER A 331 25.37 -1.69 -5.91
N TRP A 332 24.34 -0.96 -5.50
CA TRP A 332 23.43 -0.31 -6.43
C TRP A 332 24.08 0.90 -7.11
N PRO A 333 23.91 1.05 -8.44
CA PRO A 333 24.52 2.15 -9.18
C PRO A 333 23.68 3.42 -9.00
N ARG A 334 23.72 3.98 -7.78
CA ARG A 334 23.03 5.21 -7.40
C ARG A 334 24.05 6.23 -6.94
N ALA A 335 23.97 7.43 -7.51
CA ALA A 335 24.77 8.58 -7.08
C ALA A 335 23.86 9.65 -6.51
N PHE A 336 24.30 10.34 -5.46
CA PHE A 336 23.59 11.54 -5.02
C PHE A 336 23.77 12.64 -6.07
N ALA A 337 22.67 13.26 -6.48
CA ALA A 337 22.69 14.36 -7.42
C ALA A 337 23.36 15.58 -6.78
N ASP A 338 24.23 16.26 -7.52
CA ASP A 338 24.67 17.59 -7.16
C ASP A 338 23.50 18.55 -7.35
N VAL A 339 22.94 19.01 -6.23
CA VAL A 339 21.82 19.96 -6.25
C VAL A 339 22.36 21.33 -6.64
N GLU A 340 22.50 21.58 -7.94
CA GLU A 340 22.67 22.96 -8.42
C GLU A 340 21.43 23.76 -8.02
N ARG A 341 21.63 24.91 -7.36
CA ARG A 341 20.56 25.82 -6.92
C ARG A 341 19.67 26.36 -8.07
N MET A 342 19.95 25.98 -9.32
CA MET A 342 19.29 26.44 -10.54
C MET A 342 18.36 25.39 -11.18
N ALA A 343 18.12 24.23 -10.56
CA ALA A 343 17.13 23.29 -11.06
C ALA A 343 15.75 23.96 -11.14
N VAL A 344 15.07 23.83 -12.29
CA VAL A 344 13.70 24.32 -12.44
C VAL A 344 12.79 23.49 -11.55
N VAL A 345 12.24 24.12 -10.52
CA VAL A 345 11.25 23.50 -9.63
C VAL A 345 9.87 23.77 -10.23
N PRO A 346 9.05 22.74 -10.48
CA PRO A 346 7.64 22.94 -10.83
C PRO A 346 6.95 23.77 -9.75
N LYS A 347 6.03 24.65 -10.14
CA LYS A 347 5.31 25.44 -9.13
C LYS A 347 4.41 24.56 -8.27
N ASP A 348 3.65 23.69 -8.92
CA ASP A 348 2.60 22.89 -8.30
C ASP A 348 3.00 21.41 -8.24
N SER A 349 2.65 20.74 -7.15
CA SER A 349 2.88 19.32 -6.93
C SER A 349 1.74 18.51 -7.52
N ALA A 350 2.06 17.32 -8.02
CA ALA A 350 1.06 16.34 -8.44
C ALA A 350 1.10 15.14 -7.50
N LEU A 351 -0.05 14.78 -6.96
CA LEU A 351 -0.20 13.67 -6.03
C LEU A 351 -1.49 12.89 -6.25
N ALA A 352 -1.47 11.63 -5.83
CA ALA A 352 -2.65 10.78 -5.70
C ALA A 352 -2.76 10.32 -4.24
N THR A 353 -3.98 10.22 -3.72
CA THR A 353 -4.24 9.70 -2.39
C THR A 353 -5.07 8.42 -2.45
N ARG A 354 -4.82 7.50 -1.54
CA ARG A 354 -5.62 6.30 -1.31
C ARG A 354 -5.74 6.06 0.18
N PHE A 355 -6.94 5.70 0.64
CA PHE A 355 -7.15 5.24 2.00
C PHE A 355 -7.65 3.79 2.03
N ASP A 356 -6.99 2.97 2.84
CA ASP A 356 -7.37 1.60 3.15
C ASP A 356 -7.93 1.56 4.58
N ALA A 357 -9.25 1.38 4.69
CA ALA A 357 -9.95 1.33 5.96
C ALA A 357 -9.60 0.09 6.80
N SER A 358 -9.27 -1.04 6.15
CA SER A 358 -8.98 -2.30 6.85
C SER A 358 -7.73 -2.18 7.71
N ASN A 359 -6.68 -1.56 7.18
CA ASN A 359 -5.44 -1.32 7.91
C ASN A 359 -5.34 0.09 8.53
N ARG A 360 -6.32 0.98 8.26
CA ARG A 360 -6.27 2.42 8.58
C ARG A 360 -5.00 3.09 8.02
N LEU A 361 -4.67 2.72 6.79
CA LEU A 361 -3.48 3.13 6.06
C LEU A 361 -3.85 4.20 5.03
N GLY A 362 -3.25 5.39 5.17
CA GLY A 362 -3.24 6.40 4.12
C GLY A 362 -2.00 6.25 3.23
N ILE A 363 -2.17 6.42 1.93
CA ILE A 363 -1.07 6.51 0.95
C ILE A 363 -1.22 7.83 0.23
N VAL A 364 -0.17 8.65 0.24
CA VAL A 364 -0.02 9.85 -0.58
C VAL A 364 1.13 9.57 -1.55
N ASP A 365 0.82 9.40 -2.83
CA ASP A 365 1.79 9.14 -3.89
C ASP A 365 2.09 10.43 -4.64
N VAL A 366 3.22 11.05 -4.34
CA VAL A 366 3.68 12.28 -5.01
C VAL A 366 4.40 11.89 -6.29
N THR A 367 3.84 12.25 -7.44
CA THR A 367 4.41 11.99 -8.76
C THR A 367 5.24 13.16 -9.27
N VAL A 368 4.95 14.39 -8.84
CA VAL A 368 5.73 15.60 -9.13
C VAL A 368 5.92 16.40 -7.86
N ALA A 369 7.18 16.70 -7.50
CA ALA A 369 7.53 17.56 -6.38
C ALA A 369 7.63 19.03 -6.85
N GLY A 370 6.68 19.86 -6.44
CA GLY A 370 6.64 21.30 -6.72
C GLY A 370 7.06 22.17 -5.53
N GLU A 371 7.07 23.49 -5.72
CA GLU A 371 7.35 24.48 -4.68
C GLU A 371 6.37 24.40 -3.50
N ASP A 372 5.12 24.03 -3.79
CA ASP A 372 4.02 23.83 -2.84
C ASP A 372 4.03 22.46 -2.11
N LEU A 373 5.05 21.61 -2.33
CA LEU A 373 5.05 20.21 -1.87
C LEU A 373 4.64 20.03 -0.41
N VAL A 374 5.16 20.87 0.49
CA VAL A 374 4.86 20.77 1.92
C VAL A 374 3.38 21.08 2.20
N GLU A 375 2.81 22.08 1.54
CA GLU A 375 1.40 22.47 1.69
C GLU A 375 0.47 21.40 1.10
N ALA A 376 0.81 20.89 -0.08
CA ALA A 376 0.04 19.83 -0.75
C ALA A 376 0.03 18.55 0.08
N VAL A 377 1.18 18.14 0.63
CA VAL A 377 1.28 16.95 1.50
C VAL A 377 0.58 17.17 2.84
N ASP A 378 0.66 18.35 3.46
CA ASP A 378 -0.05 18.61 4.71
C ASP A 378 -1.57 18.52 4.52
N SER A 379 -2.08 19.11 3.43
CA SER A 379 -3.49 19.04 3.04
C SER A 379 -3.95 17.59 2.83
N ALA A 380 -3.18 16.81 2.08
CA ALA A 380 -3.47 15.38 1.87
C ALA A 380 -3.42 14.59 3.19
N MET A 381 -2.45 14.86 4.07
CA MET A 381 -2.37 14.21 5.37
C MET A 381 -3.51 14.58 6.31
N GLU A 382 -3.95 15.85 6.32
CA GLU A 382 -5.11 16.27 7.10
C GLU A 382 -6.34 15.46 6.71
N GLN A 383 -6.55 15.26 5.41
CA GLN A 383 -7.62 14.44 4.88
C GLN A 383 -7.47 12.95 5.23
N MET A 384 -6.26 12.38 5.15
CA MET A 384 -6.02 11.00 5.60
C MET A 384 -6.38 10.84 7.09
N ARG A 385 -6.02 11.81 7.94
CA ARG A 385 -6.38 11.81 9.37
C ARG A 385 -7.89 11.91 9.57
N ARG A 386 -8.59 12.76 8.80
CA ARG A 386 -10.06 12.84 8.83
C ARG A 386 -10.72 11.55 8.37
N SER A 387 -10.07 10.80 7.47
CA SER A 387 -10.51 9.48 7.03
C SER A 387 -10.27 8.37 8.07
N GLY A 388 -9.59 8.68 9.18
CA GLY A 388 -9.29 7.73 10.25
C GLY A 388 -7.93 7.04 10.12
N ALA A 389 -7.00 7.58 9.34
CA ALA A 389 -5.65 7.03 9.23
C ALA A 389 -4.89 7.05 10.55
N GLU A 390 -4.34 5.89 10.92
CA GLU A 390 -3.42 5.74 12.04
C GLU A 390 -1.96 5.67 11.57
N TYR A 391 -1.77 5.42 10.29
CA TYR A 391 -0.48 5.35 9.62
C TYR A 391 -0.61 5.92 8.21
N VAL A 392 0.31 6.79 7.79
CA VAL A 392 0.32 7.36 6.44
C VAL A 392 1.69 7.21 5.80
N GLN A 393 1.74 6.61 4.60
CA GLN A 393 2.93 6.60 3.74
C GLN A 393 2.85 7.76 2.76
N VAL A 394 3.93 8.53 2.65
CA VAL A 394 4.12 9.52 1.59
C VAL A 394 5.25 9.03 0.68
N ARG A 395 4.93 8.73 -0.57
CA ARG A 395 5.88 8.21 -1.58
C ARG A 395 6.36 9.36 -2.46
N LEU A 396 7.65 9.66 -2.38
CA LEU A 396 8.28 10.80 -3.02
C LEU A 396 9.15 10.35 -4.21
N PRO A 397 9.19 11.11 -5.33
CA PRO A 397 9.97 10.75 -6.52
C PRO A 397 11.47 11.00 -6.28
N ALA A 398 12.23 9.98 -5.88
CA ALA A 398 13.61 10.14 -5.44
C ALA A 398 14.58 10.58 -6.55
N ASN A 399 14.20 10.44 -7.82
CA ASN A 399 15.03 10.89 -8.94
C ASN A 399 14.79 12.35 -9.37
N GLN A 400 13.82 13.06 -8.77
CA GLN A 400 13.52 14.47 -9.14
C GLN A 400 14.40 15.46 -8.36
N PRO A 401 15.21 16.29 -9.03
CA PRO A 401 16.06 17.30 -8.37
C PRO A 401 15.30 18.24 -7.43
N ALA A 402 14.08 18.61 -7.79
CA ALA A 402 13.19 19.44 -6.99
C ALA A 402 12.99 18.88 -5.56
N LEU A 403 12.92 17.55 -5.41
CA LEU A 403 12.63 16.92 -4.12
C LEU A 403 13.66 17.31 -3.04
N ALA A 404 14.95 17.33 -3.37
CA ALA A 404 15.99 17.70 -2.42
C ALA A 404 15.90 19.17 -1.97
N LEU A 405 15.35 20.06 -2.82
CA LEU A 405 15.18 21.49 -2.54
C LEU A 405 13.96 21.78 -1.66
N VAL A 406 12.83 21.13 -1.94
CA VAL A 406 11.54 21.45 -1.30
C VAL A 406 11.14 20.47 -0.19
N GLY A 407 11.71 19.26 -0.17
CA GLY A 407 11.27 18.17 0.70
C GLY A 407 11.75 18.24 2.15
N ALA A 408 12.67 19.14 2.50
CA ALA A 408 13.22 19.21 3.86
C ALA A 408 12.15 19.57 4.92
N GLY A 409 11.13 20.35 4.51
CA GLY A 409 10.02 20.77 5.39
C GLY A 409 9.06 19.66 5.79
N LEU A 410 9.08 18.49 5.14
CA LEU A 410 8.17 17.38 5.44
C LEU A 410 8.30 16.86 6.87
N THR A 411 9.49 16.97 7.47
CA THR A 411 9.72 16.61 8.88
C THR A 411 8.91 17.45 9.86
N GLU A 412 8.56 18.69 9.51
CA GLU A 412 7.72 19.55 10.35
C GLU A 412 6.26 19.07 10.38
N LEU A 413 5.85 18.28 9.39
CA LEU A 413 4.54 17.63 9.35
C LEU A 413 4.51 16.29 10.12
N GLY A 414 5.64 15.90 10.73
CA GLY A 414 5.80 14.63 11.43
C GLY A 414 6.12 13.44 10.52
N LEU A 415 6.63 13.68 9.31
CA LEU A 415 7.03 12.64 8.37
C LEU A 415 8.49 12.22 8.61
N GLY A 416 8.68 11.02 9.18
CA GLY A 416 9.98 10.38 9.36
C GLY A 416 10.36 9.53 8.15
N PHE A 417 11.62 9.09 8.07
CA PHE A 417 12.04 8.12 7.06
C PHE A 417 11.25 6.80 7.21
N GLY A 418 10.80 6.23 6.10
CA GLY A 418 10.22 4.89 6.02
C GLY A 418 11.14 3.93 5.32
N THR A 419 11.29 4.09 4.01
CA THR A 419 12.13 3.23 3.19
C THR A 419 12.59 3.93 1.90
N TYR A 420 13.65 3.41 1.28
CA TYR A 420 14.07 3.76 -0.08
C TYR A 420 13.96 2.54 -0.99
N ILE A 421 13.20 2.65 -2.08
CA ILE A 421 12.92 1.51 -2.98
C ILE A 421 13.33 1.90 -4.41
N PRO A 422 14.35 1.24 -4.98
CA PRO A 422 14.73 1.44 -6.37
C PRO A 422 13.67 0.96 -7.36
N GLU A 423 13.51 1.68 -8.47
CA GLU A 423 12.69 1.29 -9.63
C GLU A 423 11.27 0.82 -9.27
N PHE A 424 10.71 1.40 -8.20
CA PHE A 424 9.35 1.10 -7.76
C PHE A 424 8.34 1.55 -8.81
N ARG A 425 8.51 2.74 -9.39
CA ARG A 425 7.65 3.23 -10.47
C ARG A 425 8.20 2.77 -11.82
N PRO A 426 7.34 2.64 -12.84
CA PRO A 426 7.83 2.47 -14.21
C PRO A 426 8.81 3.59 -14.57
N ALA A 427 9.89 3.24 -15.25
CA ALA A 427 10.83 4.22 -15.76
C ALA A 427 10.13 5.17 -16.74
N THR A 428 10.54 6.43 -16.72
CA THR A 428 10.16 7.47 -17.66
C THR A 428 11.40 7.93 -18.41
N GLU A 429 11.26 8.82 -19.40
CA GLU A 429 12.42 9.40 -20.11
C GLU A 429 13.40 10.11 -19.16
N THR A 430 12.94 10.57 -18.00
CA THR A 430 13.72 11.42 -17.08
C THR A 430 14.05 10.77 -15.74
N HIS A 431 13.34 9.71 -15.34
CA HIS A 431 13.51 9.06 -14.04
C HIS A 431 13.43 7.54 -14.13
N VAL A 432 14.29 6.84 -13.39
CA VAL A 432 14.27 5.36 -13.29
C VAL A 432 13.17 4.82 -12.37
N GLY A 433 12.49 5.70 -11.63
CA GLY A 433 11.32 5.34 -10.82
C GLY A 433 11.64 4.96 -9.37
N ASP A 434 12.80 5.36 -8.85
CA ASP A 434 13.12 5.20 -7.44
C ASP A 434 12.16 6.06 -6.58
N ILE A 435 11.76 5.53 -5.43
CA ILE A 435 10.97 6.26 -4.46
C ILE A 435 11.63 6.34 -3.10
N LEU A 436 11.42 7.46 -2.44
CA LEU A 436 11.62 7.64 -1.01
C LEU A 436 10.25 7.60 -0.34
N VAL A 437 10.04 6.65 0.56
CA VAL A 437 8.84 6.59 1.39
C VAL A 437 9.13 7.24 2.72
N THR A 438 8.36 8.25 3.07
CA THR A 438 8.30 8.80 4.43
C THR A 438 7.01 8.35 5.10
N GLN A 439 6.98 8.36 6.43
CA GLN A 439 5.88 7.82 7.22
C GLN A 439 5.46 8.78 8.33
N TRP A 440 4.15 8.91 8.51
CA TRP A 440 3.53 9.57 9.65
C TRP A 440 2.82 8.52 10.52
N LEU A 441 2.99 8.66 11.84
CA LEU A 441 2.43 7.77 12.84
C LEU A 441 1.41 8.54 13.69
N ALA A 442 0.23 7.97 13.93
CA ALA A 442 -0.71 8.53 14.90
C ALA A 442 -0.12 8.54 16.31
N ASP A 443 0.60 7.47 16.67
CA ASP A 443 1.44 7.41 17.85
C ASP A 443 2.92 7.28 17.45
N PRO A 444 3.74 8.33 17.66
CA PRO A 444 5.17 8.27 17.37
C PRO A 444 5.99 7.50 18.42
N ALA A 445 5.39 7.11 19.55
CA ALA A 445 6.08 6.33 20.57
C ALA A 445 6.11 4.84 20.19
N VAL A 446 7.18 4.43 19.52
CA VAL A 446 7.41 3.00 19.20
C VAL A 446 8.09 2.30 20.38
N ASP A 447 7.45 1.23 20.86
CA ASP A 447 8.05 0.27 21.78
C ASP A 447 8.98 -0.67 21.01
N THR A 448 10.24 -0.69 21.41
CA THR A 448 11.30 -1.48 20.80
C THR A 448 11.81 -2.59 21.71
N GLU A 449 11.22 -2.82 22.89
CA GLU A 449 11.68 -3.82 23.86
C GLU A 449 11.70 -5.24 23.24
N ALA A 450 10.70 -5.54 22.41
CA ALA A 450 10.59 -6.82 21.71
C ALA A 450 11.38 -6.89 20.40
N PHE A 451 12.10 -5.83 19.99
CA PHE A 451 12.78 -5.82 18.69
C PHE A 451 14.06 -6.66 18.74
N VAL A 452 14.22 -7.52 17.73
CA VAL A 452 15.37 -8.41 17.56
C VAL A 452 15.90 -8.23 16.14
N TYR A 453 17.19 -7.93 16.04
CA TYR A 453 17.85 -7.59 14.79
C TYR A 453 18.80 -8.69 14.33
N ALA A 454 18.93 -8.86 13.01
CA ALA A 454 19.85 -9.85 12.43
C ALA A 454 21.33 -9.52 12.64
N ASN A 455 21.69 -8.23 12.62
CA ASN A 455 23.07 -7.77 12.81
C ASN A 455 23.08 -6.29 13.24
N VAL A 456 24.28 -5.73 13.48
CA VAL A 456 24.45 -4.37 13.99
C VAL A 456 24.07 -3.31 12.95
N GLU A 457 24.23 -3.61 11.66
CA GLU A 457 23.86 -2.70 10.57
C GLU A 457 22.34 -2.53 10.52
N VAL A 458 21.59 -3.64 10.63
CA VAL A 458 20.13 -3.62 10.73
C VAL A 458 19.70 -2.90 12.00
N GLU A 459 20.27 -3.23 13.15
CA GLU A 459 19.97 -2.55 14.41
C GLU A 459 20.17 -1.03 14.32
N SER A 460 21.31 -0.59 13.77
CA SER A 460 21.64 0.84 13.60
C SER A 460 20.62 1.55 12.71
N LEU A 461 20.27 0.95 11.55
CA LEU A 461 19.27 1.50 10.65
C LEU A 461 17.89 1.59 11.32
N MET A 462 17.42 0.51 11.96
CA MET A 462 16.10 0.49 12.61
C MET A 462 16.00 1.49 13.77
N ASN A 463 17.02 1.53 14.64
CA ASN A 463 17.05 2.47 15.76
C ASN A 463 17.06 3.92 15.28
N GLY A 464 17.84 4.24 14.24
CA GLY A 464 17.83 5.58 13.66
C GLY A 464 16.47 5.98 13.09
N ILE A 465 15.74 5.04 12.46
CA ILE A 465 14.39 5.28 11.93
C ILE A 465 13.40 5.54 13.07
N VAL A 466 13.45 4.73 14.13
CA VAL A 466 12.62 4.91 15.33
C VAL A 466 12.90 6.26 16.01
N ASP A 467 14.17 6.62 16.16
CA ASP A 467 14.59 7.88 16.78
C ASP A 467 14.11 9.08 15.98
N GLN A 468 14.26 9.05 14.65
CA GLN A 468 13.74 10.12 13.80
C GLN A 468 12.22 10.19 13.87
N ALA A 469 11.50 9.06 13.83
CA ALA A 469 10.04 9.05 13.93
C ALA A 469 9.54 9.68 15.24
N LYS A 470 10.20 9.36 16.37
CA LYS A 470 9.95 9.97 17.68
C LYS A 470 10.19 11.48 17.67
N GLU A 471 11.32 11.90 17.10
CA GLU A 471 11.70 13.31 17.01
C GLU A 471 10.70 14.13 16.20
N VAL A 472 10.42 13.73 14.96
CA VAL A 472 9.55 14.48 14.04
C VAL A 472 8.08 14.43 14.48
N GLY A 473 7.62 13.28 15.01
CA GLY A 473 6.30 13.16 15.60
C GLY A 473 6.08 14.12 16.77
N GLY A 474 7.11 14.28 17.62
CA GLY A 474 7.12 15.26 18.69
C GLY A 474 7.00 16.71 18.20
N ARG A 475 7.75 17.08 17.15
CA ARG A 475 7.66 18.43 16.53
C ARG A 475 6.25 18.72 16.03
N GLY A 476 5.66 17.79 15.26
CA GLY A 476 4.31 17.95 14.71
C GLY A 476 3.22 18.08 15.79
N LEU A 477 3.36 17.38 16.93
CA LEU A 477 2.47 17.55 18.07
C LEU A 477 2.61 18.92 18.74
N VAL A 478 3.85 19.42 18.91
CA VAL A 478 4.12 20.74 19.49
C VAL A 478 3.57 21.85 18.62
N GLN A 479 3.77 21.79 17.30
CA GLN A 479 3.23 22.78 16.37
C GLN A 479 1.70 22.84 16.41
N ARG A 480 1.02 21.69 16.38
CA ARG A 480 -0.44 21.62 16.50
C ARG A 480 -0.95 22.18 17.83
N ARG A 481 -0.29 21.86 18.95
CA ARG A 481 -0.62 22.45 20.26
C ARG A 481 -0.46 23.97 20.27
N ARG A 482 0.59 24.50 19.63
CA ARG A 482 0.80 25.96 19.48
C ARG A 482 -0.28 26.61 18.60
N ALA A 483 -0.67 25.97 17.49
CA ALA A 483 -1.76 26.44 16.64
C ALA A 483 -3.10 26.47 17.40
N ALA A 484 -3.45 25.40 18.11
CA ALA A 484 -4.66 25.33 18.93
C ALA A 484 -4.67 26.41 20.03
N ARG A 485 -3.55 26.63 20.74
CA ARG A 485 -3.44 27.68 21.75
C ARG A 485 -3.58 29.09 21.15
N ARG A 486 -3.04 29.33 19.96
CA ARG A 486 -3.23 30.60 19.23
C ARG A 486 -4.70 30.81 18.86
N ALA A 487 -5.36 29.79 18.31
CA ALA A 487 -6.79 29.86 17.97
C ALA A 487 -7.66 30.16 19.20
N GLN A 488 -7.38 29.53 20.34
CA GLN A 488 -8.07 29.82 21.61
C GLN A 488 -7.88 31.27 22.07
N LEU A 489 -6.67 31.82 21.94
CA LEU A 489 -6.39 33.21 22.31
C LEU A 489 -7.11 34.21 21.39
N PHE A 490 -7.18 33.95 20.08
CA PHE A 490 -7.90 34.79 19.14
C PHE A 490 -9.42 34.71 19.36
N ALA A 491 -9.97 33.51 19.60
CA ALA A 491 -11.39 33.35 19.91
C ALA A 491 -11.82 33.97 21.26
N ALA A 492 -10.86 34.32 22.13
CA ALA A 492 -11.11 35.03 23.38
C ALA A 492 -11.00 36.56 23.24
N LEU A 493 -10.57 37.07 22.08
CA LEU A 493 -10.47 38.49 21.75
C LEU A 493 -11.62 39.00 20.88
N ASP A 494 -12.42 38.09 20.32
CA ASP A 494 -13.74 38.31 19.72
C ASP A 494 -14.85 38.07 20.77
#